data_AF-A0A9P5W2Q4-F1
#
_entry.id   AF-A0A9P5W2Q4-F1
#
_cell.length_a   1.000
_cell.length_b   1.000
_cell.length_c   1.000
_cell.angle_alpha   90.00
_cell.angle_beta   90.00
_cell.angle_gamma   90.00
#
_symmetry.space_group_name_H-M   'P 1'
#
loop_
_entity.id
_entity.type
_entity.pdbx_description
1 polymer ?
#
loop_
_entity_poly.entity_id
_entity_poly.type
_entity_poly.pdbx_seq_one_letter_code
_entity_poly.pdbx_strand_id
1 'polypeptide(L)'
;MASYIGYRAVRPPSRSYTGFVTLSTGKEETSTQINTFILYYIYVTWAAILAYLFFDAGKIWAVIGTLHNLLEVVLMVAFHHGGRITSVTFALYMFVYVVMVIVLSAYLSWPADAIFFRWQGLCSDFALIFVFSRTYFATKTQLGEHGGCNNHDEELAAATRKMANRAQRPEQQRHVQELREERQRLLQRQEELQQQNPRDTRQREELGRQLDEVDHQLDRLEFQQNRRQFRDSVTLMAATPIQDDLVPNGDDVMLITAGMIDEEKPVWSVIWHNPRQLLLLIAAASFHVLGNCMTTIFAKSTYAQGVFLVSYGLSFPLYAYYLYIDNHALRQTKIYLPSTSKYTFFSLVCWSIFFSTAIVRLGLFVAKSTKDSDAN
;
A
#
# COMPACT_ATOMS: atom_id res chain seq x y z
N MET A 1 4.96 20.82 -1.58
CA MET A 1 3.62 20.17 -1.63
C MET A 1 3.71 18.65 -1.58
N ALA A 2 4.42 17.98 -2.51
CA ALA A 2 4.61 16.52 -2.50
C ALA A 2 5.16 15.96 -1.16
N SER A 3 6.11 16.65 -0.54
CA SER A 3 6.70 16.27 0.75
C SER A 3 5.70 16.23 1.91
N TYR A 4 4.76 17.18 1.92
CA TYR A 4 3.72 17.29 2.94
C TYR A 4 2.61 16.25 2.73
N ILE A 5 2.21 16.03 1.47
CA ILE A 5 1.26 14.99 1.09
C ILE A 5 1.86 13.62 1.43
N GLY A 6 3.12 13.36 1.11
CA GLY A 6 3.82 12.11 1.43
C GLY A 6 3.90 11.84 2.93
N TYR A 7 4.26 12.84 3.74
CA TYR A 7 4.33 12.69 5.20
C TYR A 7 2.97 12.37 5.83
N ARG A 8 1.90 13.07 5.39
CA ARG A 8 0.54 12.75 5.86
C ARG A 8 0.04 11.42 5.29
N ALA A 9 0.42 11.07 4.07
CA ALA A 9 0.03 9.83 3.43
C ALA A 9 0.55 8.60 4.19
N VAL A 10 1.78 8.63 4.69
CA VAL A 10 2.41 7.45 5.32
C VAL A 10 1.99 7.24 6.78
N ARG A 11 1.34 8.20 7.44
CA ARG A 11 0.70 7.89 8.73
C ARG A 11 -0.56 7.09 8.44
N PRO A 12 -0.57 5.76 8.64
CA PRO A 12 -1.79 5.02 8.42
C PRO A 12 -2.86 5.59 9.36
N PRO A 13 -4.12 5.76 8.93
CA PRO A 13 -5.20 5.81 9.89
C PRO A 13 -5.05 4.60 10.82
N SER A 14 -5.51 4.70 12.07
CA SER A 14 -5.32 3.67 13.12
C SER A 14 -5.77 2.24 12.73
N ARG A 15 -6.39 2.07 11.55
CA ARG A 15 -6.77 0.82 10.90
C ARG A 15 -6.63 0.88 9.37
N SER A 16 -5.44 1.20 8.83
CA SER A 16 -5.19 0.92 7.41
C SER A 16 -5.07 -0.61 7.21
N TYR A 17 -5.93 -1.16 6.36
CA TYR A 17 -6.00 -2.59 6.05
C TYR A 17 -5.48 -2.88 4.63
N THR A 18 -4.67 -2.01 4.02
CA THR A 18 -4.02 -2.35 2.74
C THR A 18 -2.91 -3.38 2.98
N GLY A 19 -3.07 -4.51 2.31
CA GLY A 19 -2.25 -5.71 2.48
C GLY A 19 -1.63 -6.14 1.17
N PHE A 20 -0.34 -6.43 1.18
CA PHE A 20 0.30 -7.22 0.14
C PHE A 20 0.04 -8.69 0.43
N VAL A 21 -0.50 -9.42 -0.54
CA VAL A 21 -0.62 -10.88 -0.46
C VAL A 21 0.49 -11.47 -1.31
N THR A 22 1.36 -12.24 -0.67
CA THR A 22 2.43 -12.93 -1.38
C THR A 22 1.90 -14.22 -1.97
N LEU A 23 1.89 -14.38 -3.29
CA LEU A 23 1.28 -15.55 -3.94
C LEU A 23 1.97 -16.88 -3.58
N SER A 24 3.26 -16.85 -3.24
CA SER A 24 3.98 -18.08 -2.86
C SER A 24 3.62 -18.58 -1.46
N THR A 25 3.17 -17.71 -0.55
CA THR A 25 2.91 -18.07 0.86
C THR A 25 1.44 -17.91 1.25
N GLY A 26 0.65 -17.19 0.46
CA GLY A 26 -0.71 -16.77 0.82
C GLY A 26 -0.76 -15.80 2.00
N LYS A 27 0.39 -15.38 2.53
CA LYS A 27 0.47 -14.53 3.71
C LYS A 27 0.19 -13.08 3.33
N GLU A 28 -0.73 -12.47 4.06
CA GLU A 28 -1.03 -11.04 3.98
C GLU A 28 -0.06 -10.26 4.88
N GLU A 29 0.61 -9.28 4.28
CA GLU A 29 1.59 -8.42 4.92
C GLU A 29 1.16 -6.96 4.75
N THR A 30 1.43 -6.09 5.71
CA THR A 30 0.96 -4.69 5.63
C THR A 30 1.74 -3.91 4.57
N SER A 31 1.07 -2.98 3.86
CA SER A 31 1.73 -2.14 2.85
C SER A 31 2.67 -1.07 3.42
N THR A 32 2.67 -0.90 4.74
CA THR A 32 3.39 0.14 5.47
C THR A 32 4.88 0.19 5.13
N GLN A 33 5.56 -0.95 5.05
CA GLN A 33 7.01 -0.97 4.80
C GLN A 33 7.36 -0.51 3.38
N ILE A 34 6.66 -1.03 2.36
CA ILE A 34 6.83 -0.57 0.97
C ILE A 34 6.50 0.92 0.86
N ASN A 35 5.38 1.37 1.45
CA ASN A 35 4.99 2.77 1.40
C ASN A 35 6.03 3.69 2.04
N THR A 36 6.65 3.23 3.13
CA THR A 36 7.75 3.93 3.80
C THR A 36 8.98 4.01 2.88
N PHE A 37 9.34 2.91 2.19
CA PHE A 37 10.45 2.93 1.24
C PHE A 37 10.18 3.83 0.03
N ILE A 38 8.96 3.85 -0.52
CA ILE A 38 8.59 4.76 -1.60
C ILE A 38 8.70 6.21 -1.12
N LEU A 39 8.26 6.51 0.12
CA LEU A 39 8.41 7.85 0.68
C LEU A 39 9.88 8.26 0.83
N TYR A 40 10.73 7.38 1.38
CA TYR A 40 12.16 7.65 1.46
C TYR A 40 12.79 7.82 0.09
N TYR A 41 12.38 7.02 -0.89
CA TYR A 41 12.80 7.16 -2.27
C TYR A 41 12.45 8.56 -2.81
N ILE A 42 11.21 9.03 -2.66
CA ILE A 42 10.82 10.39 -3.09
C ILE A 42 11.74 11.45 -2.44
N TYR A 43 12.00 11.36 -1.14
CA TYR A 43 12.83 12.34 -0.44
C TYR A 43 14.29 12.33 -0.88
N VAL A 44 14.90 11.15 -0.97
CA VAL A 44 16.30 11.03 -1.39
C VAL A 44 16.47 11.41 -2.85
N THR A 45 15.55 11.01 -3.73
CA THR A 45 15.57 11.39 -5.14
C THR A 45 15.43 12.91 -5.31
N TRP A 46 14.55 13.55 -4.53
CA TRP A 46 14.46 15.01 -4.52
C TRP A 46 15.77 15.67 -4.04
N ALA A 47 16.40 15.14 -2.99
CA ALA A 47 17.70 15.60 -2.53
C ALA A 47 18.80 15.38 -3.58
N ALA A 48 18.75 14.28 -4.35
CA ALA A 48 19.68 13.98 -5.43
C ALA A 48 19.54 14.97 -6.60
N ILE A 49 18.32 15.39 -6.95
CA ILE A 49 18.10 16.46 -7.94
C ILE A 49 18.65 17.79 -7.43
N LEU A 50 18.36 18.18 -6.19
CA LEU A 50 18.90 19.42 -5.65
C LEU A 50 20.43 19.39 -5.65
N ALA A 51 21.02 18.28 -5.20
CA ALA A 51 22.45 18.08 -5.26
C ALA A 51 22.98 18.20 -6.69
N TYR A 52 22.29 17.63 -7.67
CA TYR A 52 22.67 17.74 -9.09
C TYR A 52 22.59 19.18 -9.62
N LEU A 53 21.66 19.99 -9.11
CA LEU A 53 21.53 21.39 -9.52
C LEU A 53 22.62 22.30 -8.94
N PHE A 54 23.11 21.99 -7.73
CA PHE A 54 24.12 22.81 -7.05
C PHE A 54 25.55 22.29 -7.21
N PHE A 55 25.69 20.98 -7.37
CA PHE A 55 26.98 20.30 -7.51
C PHE A 55 27.02 19.67 -8.88
N ASP A 56 28.14 19.86 -9.58
CA ASP A 56 28.40 19.12 -10.81
C ASP A 56 28.39 17.61 -10.54
N ALA A 57 28.28 16.78 -11.59
CA ALA A 57 28.21 15.32 -11.52
C ALA A 57 29.51 14.64 -11.01
N GLY A 58 30.27 15.34 -10.16
CA GLY A 58 31.45 14.85 -9.48
C GLY A 58 31.14 14.09 -8.19
N LYS A 59 32.20 13.91 -7.38
CA LYS A 59 32.23 12.94 -6.27
C LYS A 59 31.21 13.21 -5.14
N ILE A 60 30.84 14.48 -4.90
CA ILE A 60 29.85 14.83 -3.87
C ILE A 60 28.46 14.36 -4.29
N TRP A 61 28.08 14.60 -5.55
CA TRP A 61 26.80 14.12 -6.09
C TRP A 61 26.72 12.59 -6.08
N ALA A 62 27.82 11.90 -6.38
CA ALA A 62 27.87 10.44 -6.41
C ALA A 62 27.45 9.79 -5.08
N VAL A 63 27.72 10.41 -3.91
CA VAL A 63 27.29 9.88 -2.61
C VAL A 63 25.76 9.89 -2.49
N ILE A 64 25.12 11.02 -2.82
CA ILE A 64 23.66 11.18 -2.74
C ILE A 64 22.98 10.33 -3.81
N GLY A 65 23.54 10.30 -5.03
CA GLY A 65 23.05 9.41 -6.08
C GLY A 65 23.17 7.93 -5.71
N THR A 66 24.22 7.52 -4.98
CA THR A 66 24.36 6.12 -4.54
C THR A 66 23.25 5.76 -3.56
N LEU A 67 22.88 6.67 -2.67
CA LEU A 67 21.75 6.48 -1.76
C LEU A 67 20.41 6.39 -2.51
N HIS A 68 20.23 7.18 -3.56
CA HIS A 68 19.08 7.12 -4.44
C HIS A 68 18.97 5.74 -5.11
N ASN A 69 20.02 5.28 -5.79
CA ASN A 69 20.04 3.98 -6.47
C ASN A 69 19.89 2.81 -5.47
N LEU A 70 20.46 2.95 -4.26
CA LEU A 70 20.27 1.99 -3.18
C LEU A 70 18.78 1.83 -2.84
N LEU A 71 18.02 2.93 -2.75
CA LEU A 71 16.59 2.86 -2.44
C LEU A 71 15.78 2.21 -3.56
N GLU A 72 16.20 2.33 -4.81
CA GLU A 72 15.59 1.61 -5.93
C GLU A 72 15.81 0.11 -5.82
N VAL A 73 17.03 -0.31 -5.48
CA VAL A 73 17.35 -1.71 -5.22
C VAL A 73 16.57 -2.23 -4.02
N VAL A 74 16.45 -1.43 -2.94
CA VAL A 74 15.62 -1.78 -1.77
C VAL A 74 14.16 -1.96 -2.16
N LEU A 75 13.59 -1.06 -2.96
CA LEU A 75 12.22 -1.19 -3.46
C LEU A 75 12.06 -2.45 -4.32
N MET A 76 12.95 -2.68 -5.28
CA MET A 76 12.94 -3.87 -6.12
C MET A 76 12.93 -5.15 -5.27
N VAL A 77 13.78 -5.22 -4.25
CA VAL A 77 13.88 -6.39 -3.38
C VAL A 77 12.70 -6.51 -2.41
N ALA A 78 12.14 -5.40 -1.92
CA ALA A 78 10.94 -5.40 -1.10
C ALA A 78 9.75 -5.99 -1.86
N PHE A 79 9.50 -5.52 -3.09
CA PHE A 79 8.45 -6.09 -3.95
C PHE A 79 8.71 -7.56 -4.30
N HIS A 80 9.98 -7.95 -4.46
CA HIS A 80 10.34 -9.34 -4.70
C HIS A 80 10.07 -10.27 -3.50
N HIS A 81 10.29 -9.80 -2.27
CA HIS A 81 10.17 -10.60 -1.04
C HIS A 81 8.80 -10.48 -0.34
N GLY A 82 7.74 -10.15 -1.07
CA GLY A 82 6.42 -10.11 -0.44
C GLY A 82 6.14 -8.82 0.36
N GLY A 83 6.91 -7.77 0.12
CA GLY A 83 6.76 -6.46 0.76
C GLY A 83 7.44 -6.32 2.11
N ARG A 84 8.06 -7.40 2.62
CA ARG A 84 8.87 -7.36 3.84
C ARG A 84 10.30 -7.79 3.60
N ILE A 85 11.21 -7.01 4.16
CA ILE A 85 12.63 -7.32 4.21
C ILE A 85 12.98 -7.63 5.67
N THR A 86 13.11 -8.92 6.00
CA THR A 86 13.44 -9.37 7.37
C THR A 86 14.83 -10.00 7.49
N SER A 87 15.50 -10.26 6.37
CA SER A 87 16.78 -10.98 6.36
C SER A 87 17.96 -10.04 6.62
N VAL A 88 18.77 -10.33 7.64
CA VAL A 88 20.04 -9.63 7.89
C VAL A 88 21.00 -9.79 6.69
N THR A 89 20.93 -10.92 6.00
CA THR A 89 21.70 -11.18 4.78
C THR A 89 21.44 -10.13 3.70
N PHE A 90 20.22 -9.60 3.63
CA PHE A 90 19.89 -8.53 2.69
C PHE A 90 20.66 -7.24 3.02
N ALA A 91 20.73 -6.84 4.29
CA ALA A 91 21.48 -5.66 4.71
C ALA A 91 22.97 -5.80 4.36
N LEU A 92 23.53 -7.01 4.49
CA LEU A 92 24.90 -7.30 4.06
C LEU A 92 25.08 -7.13 2.55
N TYR A 93 24.16 -7.65 1.72
CA TYR A 93 24.23 -7.45 0.27
C TYR A 93 24.13 -5.97 -0.12
N MET A 94 23.27 -5.20 0.54
CA MET A 94 23.17 -3.75 0.31
C MET A 94 24.46 -3.03 0.69
N PHE A 95 25.07 -3.39 1.83
CA PHE A 95 26.36 -2.85 2.23
C PHE A 95 27.44 -3.15 1.19
N VAL A 96 27.54 -4.41 0.75
CA VAL A 96 28.50 -4.82 -0.30
C VAL A 96 28.27 -4.06 -1.60
N TYR A 97 27.01 -3.90 -2.02
CA TYR A 97 26.66 -3.10 -3.21
C TYR A 97 27.14 -1.65 -3.08
N VAL A 98 26.85 -0.97 -1.97
CA VAL A 98 27.27 0.42 -1.73
C VAL A 98 28.79 0.55 -1.73
N VAL A 99 29.50 -0.34 -1.02
CA VAL A 99 30.97 -0.34 -0.98
C VAL A 99 31.54 -0.56 -2.38
N MET A 100 31.01 -1.51 -3.14
CA MET A 100 31.44 -1.77 -4.51
C MET A 100 31.24 -0.54 -5.42
N VAL A 101 30.07 0.11 -5.37
CA VAL A 101 29.79 1.30 -6.18
C VAL A 101 30.73 2.45 -5.81
N ILE A 102 30.98 2.67 -4.52
CA ILE A 102 31.89 3.72 -4.05
C ILE A 102 33.33 3.42 -4.49
N VAL A 103 33.82 2.20 -4.29
CA VAL A 103 35.19 1.80 -4.66
C VAL A 103 35.40 1.93 -6.17
N LEU A 104 34.46 1.44 -6.99
CA LEU A 104 34.54 1.57 -8.44
C LEU A 104 34.50 3.03 -8.90
N SER A 105 33.62 3.85 -8.32
CA SER A 105 33.53 5.28 -8.65
C SER A 105 34.77 6.06 -8.22
N ALA A 106 35.46 5.63 -7.15
CA ALA A 106 36.71 6.23 -6.71
C ALA A 106 37.91 5.79 -7.56
N TYR A 107 37.89 4.55 -8.06
CA TYR A 107 38.96 3.96 -8.87
C TYR A 107 38.93 4.44 -10.33
N LEU A 108 37.74 4.61 -10.90
CA LEU A 108 37.58 5.08 -12.28
C LEU A 108 37.90 6.58 -12.38
N SER A 109 38.66 6.95 -13.40
CA SER A 109 38.94 8.36 -13.71
C SER A 109 37.79 8.98 -14.50
N TRP A 110 37.58 10.29 -14.34
CA TRP A 110 36.69 11.05 -15.22
C TRP A 110 37.04 10.86 -16.70
N PRO A 111 36.07 10.61 -17.60
CA PRO A 111 34.61 10.56 -17.39
C PRO A 111 34.03 9.14 -17.14
N ALA A 112 34.89 8.13 -16.96
CA ALA A 112 34.47 6.73 -16.87
C ALA A 112 33.67 6.43 -15.59
N ASP A 113 33.98 7.12 -14.49
CA ASP A 113 33.22 7.09 -13.25
C ASP A 113 31.77 7.56 -13.45
N ALA A 114 31.55 8.69 -14.13
CA ALA A 114 30.23 9.23 -14.42
C ALA A 114 29.44 8.31 -15.37
N ILE A 115 30.10 7.71 -16.36
CA ILE A 115 29.47 6.74 -17.26
C ILE A 115 29.04 5.48 -16.48
N PHE A 116 29.93 4.93 -15.65
CA PHE A 116 29.62 3.79 -14.80
C PHE A 116 28.45 4.09 -13.86
N PHE A 117 28.45 5.28 -13.27
CA PHE A 117 27.41 5.72 -12.36
C PHE A 117 26.03 5.83 -13.04
N ARG A 118 25.99 6.43 -14.24
CA ARG A 118 24.75 6.49 -15.04
C ARG A 118 24.29 5.10 -15.47
N TRP A 119 25.22 4.23 -15.86
CA TRP A 119 24.92 2.86 -16.26
C TRP A 119 24.27 2.08 -15.11
N GLN A 120 24.82 2.14 -13.90
CA GLN A 120 24.26 1.40 -12.77
C GLN A 120 22.92 1.96 -12.30
N GLY A 121 22.72 3.28 -12.33
CA GLY A 121 21.40 3.90 -12.06
C GLY A 121 20.34 3.50 -13.08
N LEU A 122 20.65 3.54 -14.38
CA LEU A 122 19.72 3.08 -15.42
C LEU A 122 19.36 1.60 -15.27
N CYS A 123 20.29 0.76 -14.79
CA CYS A 123 19.98 -0.64 -14.50
C CYS A 123 18.91 -0.78 -13.40
N SER A 124 18.93 0.02 -12.34
CA SER A 124 17.90 -0.01 -11.30
C SER A 124 16.58 0.62 -11.77
N ASP A 125 16.63 1.71 -12.54
CA ASP A 125 15.45 2.36 -13.12
C ASP A 125 14.62 1.39 -13.97
N PHE A 126 15.25 0.74 -14.95
CA PHE A 126 14.57 -0.23 -15.81
C PHE A 126 14.05 -1.42 -15.01
N ALA A 127 14.81 -1.88 -14.01
CA ALA A 127 14.38 -2.98 -13.16
C ALA A 127 13.11 -2.64 -12.37
N LEU A 128 12.98 -1.41 -11.86
CA LEU A 128 11.78 -0.95 -11.16
C LEU A 128 10.54 -0.97 -12.06
N ILE A 129 10.65 -0.50 -13.31
CA ILE A 129 9.54 -0.55 -14.27
C ILE A 129 9.07 -1.99 -14.48
N PHE A 130 10.00 -2.93 -14.64
CA PHE A 130 9.66 -4.34 -14.81
C PHE A 130 8.99 -4.94 -13.57
N VAL A 131 9.49 -4.62 -12.37
CA VAL A 131 8.90 -5.09 -11.12
C VAL A 131 7.48 -4.55 -10.91
N PHE A 132 7.25 -3.25 -11.14
CA PHE A 132 5.92 -2.65 -11.00
C PHE A 132 4.95 -3.19 -12.05
N SER A 133 5.39 -3.32 -13.29
CA SER A 133 4.57 -3.89 -14.37
C SER A 133 4.14 -5.31 -14.05
N ARG A 134 5.07 -6.14 -13.59
CA ARG A 134 4.79 -7.52 -13.21
C ARG A 134 3.84 -7.61 -12.02
N THR A 135 4.01 -6.74 -11.02
CA THR A 135 3.12 -6.67 -9.86
C THR A 135 1.70 -6.28 -10.27
N TYR A 136 1.55 -5.33 -11.19
CA TYR A 136 0.26 -4.96 -11.76
C TYR A 136 -0.41 -6.14 -12.46
N PHE A 137 0.29 -6.83 -13.36
CA PHE A 137 -0.31 -7.96 -14.09
C PHE A 137 -0.66 -9.12 -13.17
N ALA A 138 0.20 -9.46 -12.20
CA ALA A 138 -0.10 -10.50 -11.22
C ALA A 138 -1.33 -10.15 -10.38
N THR A 139 -1.43 -8.90 -9.92
CA THR A 139 -2.60 -8.42 -9.18
C THR A 139 -3.86 -8.47 -10.05
N LYS A 140 -3.77 -8.05 -11.31
CA LYS A 140 -4.89 -8.11 -12.26
C LYS A 140 -5.39 -9.52 -12.50
N THR A 141 -4.49 -10.47 -12.77
CA THR A 141 -4.85 -11.88 -13.01
C THR A 141 -5.53 -12.49 -11.78
N GLN A 142 -4.97 -12.28 -10.60
CA GLN A 142 -5.50 -12.85 -9.36
C GLN A 142 -6.87 -12.30 -8.97
N LEU A 143 -7.08 -10.99 -9.16
CA LEU A 143 -8.40 -10.39 -8.98
C LEU A 143 -9.43 -10.92 -10.00
N GLY A 144 -8.99 -11.21 -11.24
CA GLY A 144 -9.85 -11.84 -12.25
C GLY A 144 -10.27 -13.26 -11.87
N GLU A 145 -9.34 -14.07 -11.35
CA GLU A 145 -9.60 -15.46 -10.94
C GLU A 145 -10.55 -15.57 -9.73
N HIS A 146 -10.56 -14.58 -8.82
CA HIS A 146 -11.37 -14.61 -7.60
C HIS A 146 -12.74 -13.91 -7.75
N GLY A 147 -13.30 -13.87 -8.96
CA GLY A 147 -14.64 -13.33 -9.21
C GLY A 147 -14.71 -11.80 -9.28
N GLY A 148 -13.59 -11.14 -9.60
CA GLY A 148 -13.50 -9.69 -9.73
C GLY A 148 -13.41 -8.95 -8.39
N CYS A 149 -13.10 -7.65 -8.45
CA CYS A 149 -12.93 -6.82 -7.26
C CYS A 149 -14.17 -6.79 -6.36
N ASN A 150 -15.37 -6.90 -6.95
CA ASN A 150 -16.62 -6.75 -6.22
C ASN A 150 -16.87 -7.89 -5.22
N ASN A 151 -16.58 -9.14 -5.60
CA ASN A 151 -16.79 -10.30 -4.72
C ASN A 151 -15.83 -10.27 -3.52
N HIS A 152 -14.59 -9.83 -3.75
CA HIS A 152 -13.62 -9.70 -2.68
C HIS A 152 -14.01 -8.61 -1.67
N ASP A 153 -14.45 -7.46 -2.17
CA ASP A 153 -14.94 -6.36 -1.33
C ASP A 153 -16.16 -6.80 -0.50
N GLU A 154 -17.05 -7.62 -1.07
CA GLU A 154 -18.18 -8.20 -0.35
C GLU A 154 -17.75 -9.18 0.75
N GLU A 155 -16.83 -10.10 0.44
CA GLU A 155 -16.29 -11.07 1.39
C GLU A 155 -15.61 -10.35 2.57
N LEU A 156 -14.85 -9.30 2.26
CA LEU A 156 -14.13 -8.55 3.27
C LEU A 156 -15.04 -7.62 4.07
N ALA A 157 -16.07 -7.05 3.45
CA ALA A 157 -17.15 -6.37 4.16
C ALA A 157 -17.90 -7.33 5.08
N ALA A 158 -18.11 -8.58 4.69
CA ALA A 158 -18.69 -9.62 5.52
C ALA A 158 -17.77 -9.99 6.70
N ALA A 159 -16.47 -10.18 6.45
CA ALA A 159 -15.47 -10.47 7.48
C ALA A 159 -15.33 -9.31 8.49
N THR A 160 -15.32 -8.06 8.00
CA THR A 160 -15.24 -6.86 8.84
C THR A 160 -16.49 -6.71 9.71
N ARG A 161 -17.69 -6.94 9.15
CA ARG A 161 -18.95 -7.01 9.92
C ARG A 161 -18.88 -8.08 11.00
N LYS A 162 -18.34 -9.27 10.69
CA LYS A 162 -18.15 -10.37 11.65
C LYS A 162 -17.17 -10.01 12.78
N MET A 163 -16.07 -9.32 12.47
CA MET A 163 -15.11 -8.85 13.47
C MET A 163 -15.66 -7.73 14.35
N ALA A 164 -16.35 -6.75 13.79
CA ALA A 164 -17.03 -5.69 14.55
C ALA A 164 -18.07 -6.30 15.51
N ASN A 165 -18.85 -7.26 15.04
CA ASN A 165 -19.79 -8.01 15.89
C ASN A 165 -19.06 -8.78 17.00
N ARG A 166 -17.89 -9.36 16.75
CA ARG A 166 -17.09 -10.04 17.78
C ARG A 166 -16.49 -9.06 18.80
N ALA A 167 -16.05 -7.88 18.37
CA ALA A 167 -15.51 -6.86 19.26
C ALA A 167 -16.57 -6.24 20.18
N GLN A 168 -17.84 -6.17 19.74
CA GLN A 168 -18.95 -5.72 20.57
C GLN A 168 -19.45 -6.78 21.58
N ARG A 169 -19.15 -8.07 21.38
CA ARG A 169 -19.61 -9.15 22.28
C ARG A 169 -19.12 -8.98 23.73
N PRO A 170 -17.83 -8.69 24.00
CA PRO A 170 -17.37 -8.49 25.38
C PRO A 170 -18.03 -7.30 26.07
N GLU A 171 -18.22 -6.17 25.38
CA GLU A 171 -18.88 -4.99 25.95
C GLU A 171 -20.34 -5.29 26.26
N GLN A 172 -21.04 -5.96 25.34
CA GLN A 172 -22.43 -6.36 25.55
C GLN A 172 -22.58 -7.38 26.69
N GLN A 173 -21.63 -8.32 26.82
CA GLN A 173 -21.59 -9.26 27.94
C GLN A 173 -21.32 -8.59 29.28
N ARG A 174 -20.42 -7.60 29.33
CA ARG A 174 -20.17 -6.79 30.53
C ARG A 174 -21.43 -6.03 30.95
N HIS A 175 -22.10 -5.39 30.00
CA HIS A 175 -23.32 -4.64 30.30
C HIS A 175 -24.44 -5.55 30.84
N VAL A 176 -24.62 -6.75 30.26
CA VAL A 176 -25.57 -7.74 30.80
C VAL A 176 -25.17 -8.19 32.21
N GLN A 177 -23.88 -8.36 32.48
CA GLN A 177 -23.40 -8.73 33.81
C GLN A 177 -23.62 -7.61 34.84
N GLU A 178 -23.36 -6.35 34.48
CA GLU A 178 -23.63 -5.18 35.31
C GLU A 178 -25.11 -5.08 35.68
N LEU A 179 -26.02 -5.27 34.71
CA LEU A 179 -27.46 -5.26 34.97
C LEU A 179 -27.91 -6.42 35.87
N ARG A 180 -27.29 -7.60 35.76
CA ARG A 180 -27.57 -8.73 36.67
C ARG A 180 -27.11 -8.45 38.10
N GLU A 181 -25.95 -7.82 38.26
CA GLU A 181 -25.45 -7.39 39.57
C GLU A 181 -26.33 -6.29 40.17
N GLU A 182 -26.77 -5.33 39.36
CA GLU A 182 -27.70 -4.28 39.79
C GLU A 182 -29.04 -4.87 40.24
N ARG A 183 -29.60 -5.80 39.46
CA ARG A 183 -30.81 -6.56 39.84
C ARG A 183 -30.66 -7.25 41.20
N GLN A 184 -29.53 -7.91 41.45
CA GLN A 184 -29.27 -8.58 42.74
C GLN A 184 -29.21 -7.58 43.89
N ARG A 185 -28.57 -6.41 43.69
CA ARG A 185 -28.52 -5.35 44.71
C ARG A 185 -29.91 -4.79 45.01
N LEU A 186 -30.74 -4.59 43.98
CA LEU A 186 -32.12 -4.12 44.15
C LEU A 186 -32.97 -5.15 44.91
N LEU A 187 -32.85 -6.44 44.61
CA LEU A 187 -33.54 -7.50 45.36
C LEU A 187 -33.11 -7.53 46.83
N GLN A 188 -31.81 -7.46 47.11
CA GLN A 188 -31.31 -7.43 48.49
C GLN A 188 -31.84 -6.21 49.26
N ARG A 189 -31.85 -5.03 48.62
CA ARG A 189 -32.41 -3.80 49.20
C ARG A 189 -33.91 -3.91 49.46
N GLN A 190 -34.62 -4.66 48.63
CA GLN A 190 -36.05 -4.92 48.79
C GLN A 190 -36.30 -5.77 50.05
N GLU A 191 -35.49 -6.81 50.27
CA GLU A 191 -35.56 -7.67 51.45
C GLU A 191 -35.22 -6.89 52.73
N GLU A 192 -34.19 -6.04 52.70
CA GLU A 192 -33.80 -5.19 53.83
C GLU A 192 -34.91 -4.20 54.22
N LEU A 193 -35.53 -3.53 53.22
CA LEU A 193 -36.69 -2.66 53.45
C LEU A 193 -37.90 -3.44 53.96
N GLN A 194 -38.03 -4.71 53.57
CA GLN A 194 -39.09 -5.56 54.10
C GLN A 194 -38.92 -5.85 55.59
N GLN A 195 -37.69 -6.06 56.04
CA GLN A 195 -37.36 -6.35 57.43
C GLN A 195 -37.38 -5.11 58.34
N GLN A 196 -36.84 -3.98 57.87
CA GLN A 196 -36.66 -2.79 58.73
C GLN A 196 -37.95 -2.00 58.97
N ASN A 197 -38.77 -1.78 57.94
CA ASN A 197 -39.94 -0.92 58.07
C ASN A 197 -41.12 -1.41 57.21
N PRO A 198 -41.96 -2.31 57.76
CA PRO A 198 -43.01 -2.93 56.98
C PRO A 198 -44.14 -1.99 56.54
N ARG A 199 -44.19 -0.77 57.09
CA ARG A 199 -45.23 0.22 56.81
C ARG A 199 -44.84 1.25 55.74
N ASP A 200 -43.58 1.31 55.31
CA ASP A 200 -43.15 2.25 54.26
C ASP A 200 -43.43 1.71 52.86
N THR A 201 -44.66 1.92 52.38
CA THR A 201 -45.12 1.45 51.07
C THR A 201 -44.50 2.24 49.91
N ARG A 202 -44.17 3.52 50.09
CA ARG A 202 -43.65 4.37 49.01
C ARG A 202 -42.27 3.96 48.55
N GLN A 203 -41.35 3.69 49.49
CA GLN A 203 -40.00 3.23 49.13
C GLN A 203 -40.03 1.86 48.44
N ARG A 204 -40.95 0.98 48.83
CA ARG A 204 -41.14 -0.33 48.20
C ARG A 204 -41.66 -0.21 46.76
N GLU A 205 -42.60 0.71 46.51
CA GLU A 205 -43.09 0.99 45.16
C GLU A 205 -42.00 1.55 44.25
N GLU A 206 -41.17 2.47 44.75
CA GLU A 206 -40.07 3.04 43.97
C GLU A 206 -39.03 1.99 43.60
N LEU A 207 -38.64 1.15 44.57
CA LEU A 207 -37.70 0.05 44.32
C LEU A 207 -38.29 -1.01 43.36
N GLY A 208 -39.59 -1.27 43.45
CA GLY A 208 -40.31 -2.13 42.50
C GLY A 208 -40.21 -1.61 41.07
N ARG A 209 -40.41 -0.30 40.85
CA ARG A 209 -40.25 0.31 39.52
C ARG A 209 -38.82 0.21 38.99
N GLN A 210 -37.81 0.38 39.85
CA GLN A 210 -36.41 0.21 39.46
C GLN A 210 -36.10 -1.24 39.05
N LEU A 211 -36.63 -2.21 39.79
CA LEU A 211 -36.48 -3.62 39.48
C LEU A 211 -37.14 -3.96 38.13
N ASP A 212 -38.37 -3.48 37.90
CA ASP A 212 -39.09 -3.66 36.64
C ASP A 212 -38.33 -3.05 35.45
N GLU A 213 -37.67 -1.90 35.64
CA GLU A 213 -36.85 -1.26 34.60
C GLU A 213 -35.61 -2.09 34.26
N VAL A 214 -34.88 -2.59 35.27
CA VAL A 214 -33.71 -3.46 35.07
C VAL A 214 -34.10 -4.78 34.42
N ASP A 215 -35.19 -5.41 34.86
CA ASP A 215 -35.71 -6.65 34.26
C ASP A 215 -36.11 -6.42 32.80
N HIS A 216 -36.76 -5.29 32.50
CA HIS A 216 -37.11 -4.94 31.12
C HIS A 216 -35.88 -4.67 30.23
N GLN A 217 -34.80 -4.12 30.77
CA GLN A 217 -33.53 -3.96 30.06
C GLN A 217 -32.83 -5.30 29.81
N LEU A 218 -32.80 -6.18 30.82
CA LEU A 218 -32.26 -7.53 30.70
C LEU A 218 -33.01 -8.33 29.63
N ASP A 219 -34.34 -8.35 29.68
CA ASP A 219 -35.17 -9.04 28.68
C ASP A 219 -34.89 -8.54 27.27
N ARG A 220 -34.75 -7.22 27.08
CA ARG A 220 -34.42 -6.63 25.77
C ARG A 220 -33.05 -7.09 25.28
N LEU A 221 -32.03 -7.13 26.14
CA LEU A 221 -30.69 -7.55 25.77
C LEU A 221 -30.61 -9.07 25.52
N GLU A 222 -31.24 -9.89 26.35
CA GLU A 222 -31.30 -11.34 26.18
C GLU A 222 -32.07 -11.71 24.91
N PHE A 223 -33.18 -11.04 24.62
CA PHE A 223 -33.91 -11.21 23.36
C PHE A 223 -33.04 -10.86 22.14
N GLN A 224 -32.30 -9.74 22.18
CA GLN A 224 -31.36 -9.38 21.12
C GLN A 224 -30.25 -10.43 20.95
N GLN A 225 -29.73 -10.96 22.06
CA GLN A 225 -28.70 -12.00 22.05
C GLN A 225 -29.23 -13.31 21.44
N ASN A 226 -30.41 -13.76 21.85
CA ASN A 226 -31.06 -14.96 21.31
C ASN A 226 -31.37 -14.81 19.82
N ARG A 227 -31.88 -13.65 19.39
CA ARG A 227 -32.15 -13.37 17.97
C ARG A 227 -30.87 -13.40 17.13
N ARG A 228 -29.75 -12.91 17.67
CA ARG A 228 -28.43 -12.99 17.02
C ARG A 228 -27.92 -14.43 16.94
N GLN A 229 -27.99 -15.20 18.03
CA GLN A 229 -27.58 -16.60 18.04
C GLN A 229 -28.40 -17.45 17.07
N PHE A 230 -29.71 -17.21 16.99
CA PHE A 230 -30.58 -17.85 16.01
C PHE A 230 -30.16 -17.51 14.58
N ARG A 231 -29.92 -16.23 14.28
CA ARG A 231 -29.45 -15.80 12.95
C ARG A 231 -28.11 -16.44 12.58
N ASP A 232 -27.15 -16.42 13.49
CA ASP A 232 -25.84 -17.05 13.29
C ASP A 232 -25.98 -18.55 13.02
N SER A 233 -26.90 -19.24 13.69
CA SER A 233 -27.18 -20.67 13.49
C SER A 233 -27.81 -20.95 12.12
N VAL A 234 -28.78 -20.13 11.70
CA VAL A 234 -29.42 -20.24 10.38
C VAL A 234 -28.43 -19.96 9.25
N THR A 235 -27.57 -18.95 9.40
CA THR A 235 -26.51 -18.67 8.41
C THR A 235 -25.49 -19.81 8.33
N LEU A 236 -25.14 -20.44 9.45
CA LEU A 236 -24.25 -21.61 9.44
C LEU A 236 -24.87 -22.81 8.70
N MET A 237 -26.19 -23.01 8.83
CA MET A 237 -26.93 -24.06 8.13
C MET A 237 -27.10 -23.77 6.64
N ALA A 238 -27.26 -22.50 6.24
CA ALA A 238 -27.40 -22.11 4.84
C ALA A 238 -26.06 -22.10 4.07
N ALA A 239 -24.92 -22.09 4.78
CA ALA A 239 -23.59 -22.05 4.16
C ALA A 239 -23.07 -23.43 3.71
N THR A 240 -23.86 -24.50 3.76
CA THR A 240 -23.55 -25.73 3.00
C THR A 240 -23.62 -25.42 1.51
N PRO A 241 -22.51 -25.56 0.76
CA PRO A 241 -22.49 -25.18 -0.64
C PRO A 241 -23.42 -26.10 -1.44
N ILE A 242 -24.50 -25.53 -1.95
CA ILE A 242 -25.20 -26.08 -3.10
C ILE A 242 -24.32 -25.74 -4.31
N GLN A 243 -23.78 -26.79 -4.91
CA GLN A 243 -22.87 -26.75 -6.03
C GLN A 243 -23.69 -26.49 -7.31
N ASP A 244 -24.05 -25.23 -7.54
CA ASP A 244 -24.75 -24.81 -8.76
C ASP A 244 -23.75 -24.30 -9.80
N ASP A 245 -23.42 -25.19 -10.74
CA ASP A 245 -22.86 -24.84 -12.05
C ASP A 245 -23.89 -24.02 -12.82
N LEU A 246 -23.61 -22.74 -13.12
CA LEU A 246 -24.10 -21.99 -14.29
C LEU A 246 -23.59 -20.55 -14.26
N VAL A 247 -22.62 -20.24 -15.13
CA VAL A 247 -22.17 -18.86 -15.40
C VAL A 247 -22.60 -18.47 -16.82
N PRO A 248 -23.36 -17.37 -17.01
CA PRO A 248 -23.54 -16.77 -18.32
C PRO A 248 -22.44 -15.73 -18.60
N ASN A 249 -21.88 -15.84 -19.80
CA ASN A 249 -21.09 -14.81 -20.47
C ASN A 249 -21.94 -13.53 -20.68
N GLY A 250 -21.38 -12.38 -20.34
CA GLY A 250 -21.95 -11.08 -20.69
C GLY A 250 -20.86 -10.02 -20.71
N ASP A 251 -20.62 -9.44 -21.88
CA ASP A 251 -19.61 -8.43 -22.16
C ASP A 251 -19.82 -7.13 -21.35
N ASP A 252 -18.79 -6.74 -20.60
CA ASP A 252 -18.76 -5.49 -19.82
C ASP A 252 -18.53 -4.27 -20.73
N VAL A 253 -19.61 -3.52 -20.99
CA VAL A 253 -19.55 -2.14 -21.47
C VAL A 253 -19.36 -1.21 -20.27
N MET A 254 -18.21 -0.54 -20.24
CA MET A 254 -17.79 0.36 -19.17
C MET A 254 -18.61 1.67 -19.18
N LEU A 255 -19.72 1.70 -18.44
CA LEU A 255 -20.47 2.93 -18.16
C LEU A 255 -19.85 3.64 -16.95
N ILE A 256 -19.10 4.72 -17.18
CA ILE A 256 -18.71 5.64 -16.10
C ILE A 256 -19.94 6.50 -15.79
N THR A 257 -20.84 6.00 -14.95
CA THR A 257 -21.96 6.78 -14.44
C THR A 257 -21.41 7.76 -13.41
N ALA A 258 -21.17 8.99 -13.84
CA ALA A 258 -20.97 10.13 -12.95
C ALA A 258 -22.29 10.40 -12.22
N GLY A 259 -22.56 9.64 -11.16
CA GLY A 259 -23.70 9.88 -10.28
C GLY A 259 -23.58 11.26 -9.63
N MET A 260 -24.69 12.01 -9.61
CA MET A 260 -24.77 13.32 -8.97
C MET A 260 -24.23 13.22 -7.53
N ILE A 261 -23.30 14.12 -7.24
CA ILE A 261 -22.59 14.23 -5.96
C ILE A 261 -23.62 14.65 -4.91
N ASP A 262 -24.03 13.68 -4.10
CA ASP A 262 -24.84 13.85 -2.90
C ASP A 262 -24.01 14.68 -1.90
N GLU A 263 -24.46 15.90 -1.54
CA GLU A 263 -23.68 16.89 -0.76
C GLU A 263 -23.24 16.39 0.63
N GLU A 264 -23.86 15.34 1.15
CA GLU A 264 -23.50 14.72 2.44
C GLU A 264 -22.45 13.61 2.34
N LYS A 265 -22.14 13.12 1.12
CA LYS A 265 -21.10 12.11 0.96
C LYS A 265 -19.76 12.83 0.84
N PRO A 266 -18.74 12.46 1.64
CA PRO A 266 -17.42 13.07 1.51
C PRO A 266 -17.00 12.97 0.04
N VAL A 267 -16.45 14.07 -0.50
CA VAL A 267 -15.91 14.24 -1.87
C VAL A 267 -14.99 13.10 -2.34
N TRP A 268 -14.61 12.22 -1.41
CA TRP A 268 -13.70 11.09 -1.55
C TRP A 268 -14.39 9.74 -1.80
N SER A 269 -15.68 9.70 -2.15
CA SER A 269 -16.41 8.46 -2.47
C SER A 269 -16.04 7.82 -3.82
N VAL A 270 -14.98 8.30 -4.49
CA VAL A 270 -14.47 7.68 -5.71
C VAL A 270 -13.96 6.27 -5.37
N ILE A 271 -14.75 5.27 -5.77
CA ILE A 271 -14.39 3.86 -5.69
C ILE A 271 -13.26 3.63 -6.71
N TRP A 272 -12.04 3.52 -6.22
CA TRP A 272 -10.90 3.18 -7.05
C TRP A 272 -10.86 1.66 -7.25
N HIS A 273 -10.91 1.22 -8.50
CA HIS A 273 -10.80 -0.19 -8.81
C HIS A 273 -9.33 -0.64 -8.79
N ASN A 274 -9.00 -1.50 -7.83
CA ASN A 274 -7.81 -2.36 -7.88
C ASN A 274 -7.81 -3.10 -9.24
N PRO A 275 -6.69 -3.26 -9.98
CA PRO A 275 -5.30 -2.89 -9.68
C PRO A 275 -4.81 -1.57 -10.29
N ARG A 276 -5.72 -0.67 -10.67
CA ARG A 276 -5.35 0.52 -11.46
C ARG A 276 -4.40 1.48 -10.72
N GLN A 277 -4.37 1.48 -9.40
CA GLN A 277 -3.43 2.29 -8.63
C GLN A 277 -1.96 1.93 -8.91
N LEU A 278 -1.64 0.67 -9.24
CA LEU A 278 -0.28 0.26 -9.60
C LEU A 278 0.19 0.86 -10.94
N LEU A 279 -0.73 1.29 -11.81
CA LEU A 279 -0.39 2.03 -13.02
C LEU A 279 0.29 3.37 -12.70
N LEU A 280 0.01 3.96 -11.53
CA LEU A 280 0.69 5.18 -11.08
C LEU A 280 2.17 4.91 -10.81
N LEU A 281 2.52 3.77 -10.21
CA LEU A 281 3.92 3.38 -9.98
C LEU A 281 4.65 3.14 -11.30
N ILE A 282 4.01 2.44 -12.24
CA ILE A 282 4.58 2.20 -13.57
C ILE A 282 4.79 3.52 -14.32
N ALA A 283 3.78 4.40 -14.33
CA ALA A 283 3.87 5.71 -14.96
C ALA A 283 4.99 6.56 -14.32
N ALA A 284 5.06 6.59 -12.98
CA ALA A 284 6.08 7.33 -12.26
C ALA A 284 7.50 6.83 -12.60
N ALA A 285 7.73 5.51 -12.56
CA ALA A 285 9.01 4.92 -12.94
C ALA A 285 9.35 5.15 -14.42
N SER A 286 8.35 5.16 -15.30
CA SER A 286 8.55 5.39 -16.74
C SER A 286 8.96 6.83 -17.03
N PHE A 287 8.33 7.82 -16.39
CA PHE A 287 8.78 9.21 -16.50
C PHE A 287 10.19 9.37 -15.92
N HIS A 288 10.47 8.75 -14.77
CA HIS A 288 11.79 8.77 -14.16
C HIS A 288 12.88 8.27 -15.12
N VAL A 289 12.73 7.06 -15.67
CA VAL A 289 13.74 6.49 -16.59
C VAL A 289 13.87 7.30 -17.86
N LEU A 290 12.78 7.90 -18.36
CA LEU A 290 12.81 8.73 -19.57
C LEU A 290 13.73 9.94 -19.36
N GLY A 291 13.61 10.64 -18.24
CA GLY A 291 14.50 11.74 -17.90
C GLY A 291 15.97 11.32 -17.83
N ASN A 292 16.24 10.20 -17.18
CA ASN A 292 17.59 9.65 -17.04
C ASN A 292 18.17 9.21 -18.39
N CYS A 293 17.35 8.62 -19.27
CA CYS A 293 17.75 8.26 -20.63
C CYS A 293 18.10 9.50 -21.45
N MET A 294 17.26 10.53 -21.42
CA MET A 294 17.49 11.76 -22.20
C MET A 294 18.79 12.47 -21.81
N THR A 295 19.06 12.62 -20.50
CA THR A 295 20.32 13.23 -20.03
C THR A 295 21.54 12.34 -20.23
N THR A 296 21.35 11.02 -20.34
CA THR A 296 22.45 10.10 -20.66
C THR A 296 22.79 10.15 -22.15
N ILE A 297 21.79 10.23 -23.03
CA ILE A 297 22.01 10.31 -24.49
C ILE A 297 22.55 11.68 -24.88
N PHE A 298 21.97 12.76 -24.34
CA PHE A 298 22.27 14.13 -24.72
C PHE A 298 22.87 14.92 -23.55
N ALA A 299 23.98 14.43 -22.98
CA ALA A 299 24.56 14.97 -21.75
C ALA A 299 24.92 16.46 -21.79
N LYS A 300 25.18 17.03 -22.97
CA LYS A 300 25.49 18.47 -23.15
C LYS A 300 24.27 19.34 -23.50
N SER A 301 23.09 18.75 -23.64
CA SER A 301 21.90 19.48 -24.12
C SER A 301 21.08 20.08 -22.98
N THR A 302 20.89 21.40 -23.02
CA THR A 302 19.98 22.11 -22.08
C THR A 302 18.54 21.61 -22.21
N TYR A 303 18.10 21.22 -23.41
CA TYR A 303 16.76 20.66 -23.62
C TYR A 303 16.61 19.31 -22.92
N ALA A 304 17.63 18.44 -22.97
CA ALA A 304 17.60 17.16 -22.27
C ALA A 304 17.54 17.35 -20.74
N GLN A 305 18.25 18.37 -20.23
CA GLN A 305 18.14 18.77 -18.83
C GLN A 305 16.73 19.25 -18.47
N GLY A 306 16.09 20.04 -19.35
CA GLY A 306 14.68 20.45 -19.19
C GLY A 306 13.72 19.26 -19.14
N VAL A 307 13.87 18.30 -20.07
CA VAL A 307 13.07 17.06 -20.08
C VAL A 307 13.28 16.26 -18.80
N PHE A 308 14.51 16.14 -18.33
CA PHE A 308 14.83 15.51 -17.05
C PHE A 308 14.08 16.17 -15.89
N LEU A 309 14.17 17.50 -15.74
CA LEU A 309 13.47 18.21 -14.65
C LEU A 309 11.95 18.04 -14.72
N VAL A 310 11.36 18.14 -15.91
CA VAL A 310 9.91 17.93 -16.11
C VAL A 310 9.52 16.50 -15.76
N SER A 311 10.30 15.51 -16.20
CA SER A 311 10.00 14.09 -15.96
C SER A 311 9.99 13.73 -14.47
N TYR A 312 10.89 14.31 -13.67
CA TYR A 312 10.89 14.16 -12.22
C TYR A 312 9.77 14.96 -11.56
N GLY A 313 9.47 16.15 -12.10
CA GLY A 313 8.30 16.95 -11.72
C GLY A 313 6.97 16.19 -11.89
N LEU A 314 6.88 15.24 -12.82
CA LEU A 314 5.74 14.33 -13.00
C LEU A 314 5.85 13.07 -12.14
N SER A 315 7.05 12.50 -12.02
CA SER A 315 7.28 11.26 -11.27
C SER A 315 6.94 11.42 -9.78
N PHE A 316 7.34 12.52 -9.14
CA PHE A 316 7.10 12.72 -7.71
C PHE A 316 5.63 12.83 -7.32
N PRO A 317 4.80 13.67 -7.98
CA PRO A 317 3.37 13.68 -7.73
C PRO A 317 2.72 12.32 -7.95
N LEU A 318 3.13 11.55 -8.95
CA LEU A 318 2.57 10.21 -9.21
C LEU A 318 2.89 9.21 -8.08
N TYR A 319 4.14 9.14 -7.62
CA TYR A 319 4.49 8.32 -6.45
C TYR A 319 3.76 8.78 -5.18
N ALA A 320 3.69 10.09 -4.94
CA ALA A 320 2.99 10.64 -3.78
C ALA A 320 1.47 10.37 -3.87
N TYR A 321 0.89 10.42 -5.07
CA TYR A 321 -0.51 10.13 -5.30
C TYR A 321 -0.84 8.64 -5.12
N TYR A 322 0.06 7.75 -5.56
CA TYR A 322 -0.01 6.33 -5.21
C TYR A 322 -0.05 6.13 -3.69
N LEU A 323 0.89 6.74 -2.95
CA LEU A 323 0.92 6.64 -1.48
C LEU A 323 -0.36 7.18 -0.84
N TYR A 324 -0.89 8.29 -1.37
CA TYR A 324 -2.16 8.83 -0.90
C TYR A 324 -3.31 7.84 -1.12
N ILE A 325 -3.45 7.31 -2.34
CA ILE A 325 -4.51 6.36 -2.68
C ILE A 325 -4.41 5.09 -1.83
N ASP A 326 -3.22 4.51 -1.71
CA ASP A 326 -2.99 3.27 -0.95
C ASP A 326 -3.28 3.43 0.56
N ASN A 327 -3.00 4.61 1.13
CA ASN A 327 -3.21 4.82 2.56
C ASN A 327 -4.59 5.41 2.92
N HIS A 328 -5.24 6.13 2.00
CA HIS A 328 -6.44 6.94 2.32
C HIS A 328 -7.67 6.63 1.47
N ALA A 329 -7.52 6.32 0.18
CA ALA A 329 -8.65 6.21 -0.74
C ALA A 329 -9.20 4.78 -0.84
N LEU A 330 -8.38 3.79 -0.50
CA LEU A 330 -8.72 2.38 -0.71
C LEU A 330 -8.97 1.68 0.62
N ARG A 331 -10.24 1.37 0.89
CA ARG A 331 -10.58 0.35 1.88
C ARG A 331 -10.11 -0.98 1.29
N GLN A 332 -9.00 -1.51 1.80
CA GLN A 332 -8.57 -2.89 1.64
C GLN A 332 -8.26 -3.36 0.20
N THR A 333 -7.33 -2.69 -0.49
CA THR A 333 -6.78 -3.30 -1.71
C THR A 333 -5.72 -4.33 -1.38
N LYS A 334 -5.94 -5.55 -1.87
CA LYS A 334 -4.92 -6.60 -1.91
C LYS A 334 -4.07 -6.41 -3.13
N ILE A 335 -2.77 -6.21 -2.92
CA ILE A 335 -1.79 -6.23 -4.01
C ILE A 335 -1.13 -7.60 -4.01
N TYR A 336 -1.25 -8.33 -5.12
CA TYR A 336 -0.69 -9.67 -5.23
C TYR A 336 0.72 -9.60 -5.77
N LEU A 337 1.69 -9.98 -4.93
CA LEU A 337 3.09 -9.98 -5.31
C LEU A 337 3.42 -11.29 -6.06
N PRO A 338 3.98 -11.19 -7.27
CA PRO A 338 4.20 -12.35 -8.14
C PRO A 338 5.24 -13.30 -7.52
N SER A 339 4.95 -14.60 -7.53
CA SER A 339 5.94 -15.61 -7.14
C SER A 339 7.13 -15.54 -8.09
N THR A 340 8.32 -15.22 -7.57
CA THR A 340 9.50 -15.03 -8.43
C THR A 340 10.38 -16.25 -8.44
N SER A 341 10.40 -16.93 -9.59
CA SER A 341 11.42 -17.95 -9.85
C SER A 341 12.79 -17.29 -9.99
N LYS A 342 13.86 -18.04 -9.67
CA LYS A 342 15.25 -17.57 -9.86
C LYS A 342 15.52 -17.14 -11.32
N TYR A 343 14.92 -17.85 -12.29
CA TYR A 343 15.05 -17.54 -13.71
C TYR A 343 14.34 -16.24 -14.10
N THR A 344 13.16 -15.97 -13.55
CA THR A 344 12.44 -14.72 -13.82
C THR A 344 13.20 -13.52 -13.26
N PHE A 345 13.76 -13.65 -12.05
CA PHE A 345 14.62 -12.61 -11.47
C PHE A 345 15.86 -12.37 -12.31
N PHE A 346 16.57 -13.44 -12.68
CA PHE A 346 17.75 -13.35 -13.54
C PHE A 346 17.45 -12.68 -14.88
N SER A 347 16.34 -13.07 -15.53
CA SER A 347 15.88 -12.48 -16.79
C SER A 347 15.63 -10.97 -16.64
N LEU A 348 14.97 -10.54 -15.55
CA LEU A 348 14.72 -9.13 -15.27
C LEU A 348 16.03 -8.34 -15.15
N VAL A 349 17.02 -8.88 -14.43
CA VAL A 349 18.35 -8.28 -14.28
C VAL A 349 19.08 -8.20 -15.63
N CYS A 350 19.02 -9.26 -16.45
CA CYS A 350 19.62 -9.24 -17.79
C CYS A 350 18.98 -8.19 -18.70
N TRP A 351 17.65 -8.07 -18.67
CA TRP A 351 16.96 -7.05 -19.46
C TRP A 351 17.31 -5.64 -19.01
N SER A 352 17.38 -5.36 -17.71
CA SER A 352 17.74 -4.02 -17.23
C SER A 352 19.17 -3.64 -17.58
N ILE A 353 20.12 -4.58 -17.49
CA ILE A 353 21.51 -4.41 -17.94
C ILE A 353 21.56 -4.14 -19.45
N PHE A 354 20.79 -4.90 -20.25
CA PHE A 354 20.74 -4.73 -21.70
C PHE A 354 20.27 -3.32 -22.08
N PHE A 355 19.13 -2.87 -21.54
CA PHE A 355 18.60 -1.54 -21.85
C PHE A 355 19.52 -0.42 -21.37
N SER A 356 20.06 -0.50 -20.15
CA SER A 356 21.04 0.48 -19.65
C SER A 356 22.27 0.57 -20.55
N THR A 357 22.83 -0.58 -20.94
CA THR A 357 24.01 -0.64 -21.83
C THR A 357 23.70 -0.04 -23.20
N ALA A 358 22.51 -0.31 -23.76
CA ALA A 358 22.09 0.26 -25.03
C ALA A 358 21.99 1.79 -24.97
N ILE A 359 21.38 2.34 -23.92
CA ILE A 359 21.24 3.80 -23.72
C ILE A 359 22.60 4.48 -23.55
N VAL A 360 23.49 3.93 -22.73
CA VAL A 360 24.83 4.47 -22.54
C VAL A 360 25.64 4.45 -23.84
N ARG A 361 25.59 3.34 -24.60
CA ARG A 361 26.26 3.25 -25.91
C ARG A 361 25.73 4.28 -26.90
N LEU A 362 24.41 4.48 -26.93
CA LEU A 362 23.80 5.51 -27.77
C LEU A 362 24.28 6.91 -27.39
N GLY A 363 24.37 7.24 -26.09
CA GLY A 363 24.91 8.52 -25.63
C GLY A 363 26.37 8.74 -26.01
N LEU A 364 27.22 7.70 -25.91
CA LEU A 364 28.61 7.77 -26.36
C LEU A 364 28.72 7.98 -27.87
N PHE A 365 27.86 7.33 -28.65
CA PHE A 365 27.80 7.53 -30.09
C PHE A 365 27.42 8.97 -30.45
N VAL A 366 26.36 9.52 -29.84
CA VAL A 366 25.94 10.92 -30.06
C VAL A 366 27.05 11.89 -29.67
N ALA A 367 27.67 11.70 -28.51
CA ALA A 367 28.75 12.55 -28.03
C ALA A 367 29.97 12.56 -28.98
N LYS A 368 30.30 11.40 -29.57
CA LYS A 368 31.36 11.30 -30.58
C LYS A 368 30.98 12.07 -31.86
N SER A 369 29.78 11.85 -32.38
CA SER A 369 29.31 12.51 -33.61
C SER A 369 29.30 14.03 -33.49
N THR A 370 28.87 14.59 -32.35
CA THR A 370 28.91 16.04 -32.11
C THR A 370 30.34 16.56 -32.13
N LYS A 371 31.29 15.85 -31.50
CA LYS A 371 32.71 16.25 -31.49
C LYS A 371 33.31 16.30 -32.89
N ASP A 372 32.95 15.34 -33.74
CA ASP A 372 33.44 15.27 -35.12
C ASP A 372 32.82 16.39 -35.98
N SER A 373 31.58 16.81 -35.68
CA SER A 373 30.95 17.98 -36.33
C SER A 373 31.58 19.31 -35.91
N ASP A 374 31.99 19.47 -34.65
CA ASP A 374 32.61 20.71 -34.15
C ASP A 374 34.05 20.91 -34.65
N ALA A 375 34.68 19.85 -35.17
CA ALA A 375 36.07 19.86 -35.64
C ALA A 375 36.22 20.21 -37.14
N ASN A 376 35.13 20.19 -37.90
CA ASN A 376 35.06 20.56 -39.32
C ASN A 376 34.44 21.94 -39.48
#